data_AF-A0A355ALV6-F1
#
_entry.id   AF-A0A355ALV6-F1
#
_cell.length_a   1.000
_cell.length_b   1.000
_cell.length_c   1.000
_cell.angle_alpha   90.00
_cell.angle_beta   90.00
_cell.angle_gamma   90.00
#
_symmetry.space_group_name_H-M   'P 1'
#
loop_
_entity.id
_entity.type
_entity.pdbx_description
1 polymer ?
#
loop_
_entity_poly.entity_id
_entity_poly.type
_entity_poly.pdbx_seq_one_letter_code
_entity_poly.pdbx_strand_id
1 'polypeptide(L)'
;LWEAQTPQVFSRALLADAFEKDTQRTATDEAQMAEAAGHTVTVVRGSPMNLKITSKEDLRLAEQILKVLPKPSLNNHAHPFSGSDIWR
;
A
#
# COMPACT_ATOMS: atom_id res chain seq x y z
N LEU A 1 18.65 2.23 -4.16
CA LEU A 1 17.96 1.99 -2.87
C LEU A 1 16.54 2.54 -3.01
N TRP A 2 15.52 1.82 -2.55
CA TRP A 2 14.11 2.21 -2.64
C TRP A 2 13.49 2.24 -1.24
N GLU A 3 12.48 3.09 -1.04
CA GLU A 3 11.63 3.11 0.16
C GLU A 3 10.31 2.41 -0.17
N ALA A 4 9.99 1.35 0.55
CA ALA A 4 8.74 0.62 0.34
C ALA A 4 7.54 1.47 0.78
N GLN A 5 6.56 1.63 -0.11
CA GLN A 5 5.30 2.34 0.14
C GLN A 5 4.11 1.40 -0.03
N THR A 6 2.93 1.88 0.37
CA THR A 6 1.63 1.21 0.14
C THR A 6 0.76 2.07 -0.78
N PRO A 7 -0.25 1.52 -1.49
CA PRO A 7 -0.67 0.12 -1.49
C PRO A 7 0.36 -0.83 -2.10
N GLN A 8 0.46 -2.02 -1.53
CA GLN A 8 1.15 -3.16 -2.14
C GLN A 8 0.09 -4.15 -2.63
N VAL A 9 0.24 -4.67 -3.85
CA VAL A 9 -0.80 -5.48 -4.51
C VAL A 9 -0.25 -6.87 -4.80
N PHE A 10 -0.94 -7.89 -4.29
CA PHE A 10 -0.59 -9.30 -4.47
C PHE A 10 -1.84 -10.11 -4.80
N SER A 11 -1.64 -11.25 -5.48
CA SER A 11 -2.71 -12.25 -5.54
C SER A 11 -2.95 -12.81 -4.14
N ARG A 12 -4.21 -13.08 -3.79
CA ARG A 12 -4.57 -13.61 -2.48
C ARG A 12 -3.82 -14.91 -2.15
N ALA A 13 -3.72 -15.82 -3.12
CA ALA A 13 -3.08 -17.12 -2.93
C ALA A 13 -1.58 -16.97 -2.62
N LEU A 14 -0.88 -16.08 -3.35
CA LEU A 14 0.52 -15.78 -3.10
C LEU A 14 0.73 -15.17 -1.71
N LEU A 15 -0.08 -14.19 -1.35
CA LEU A 15 0.06 -13.52 -0.06
C LEU A 15 -0.20 -14.49 1.10
N ALA A 16 -1.19 -15.39 0.98
CA ALA A 16 -1.45 -16.41 1.98
C ALA A 16 -0.27 -17.38 2.15
N ASP A 17 0.31 -17.88 1.05
CA ASP A 17 1.52 -18.71 1.08
C ASP A 17 2.70 -17.98 1.75
N ALA A 18 2.87 -16.69 1.46
CA ALA A 18 3.91 -15.88 2.09
C ALA A 18 3.71 -15.74 3.61
N PHE A 19 2.48 -15.52 4.06
CA PHE A 19 2.14 -15.46 5.49
C PHE A 19 2.36 -16.79 6.21
N GLU A 20 2.09 -17.93 5.57
CA GLU A 20 2.33 -19.26 6.16
C GLU A 20 3.84 -19.54 6.32
N LYS A 21 4.66 -19.02 5.42
CA LYS A 21 6.12 -19.18 5.43
C LYS A 21 6.83 -18.22 6.40
N ASP A 22 6.29 -17.02 6.64
CA ASP A 22 6.86 -16.07 7.61
C ASP A 22 6.51 -16.42 9.08
N THR A 23 7.07 -17.52 9.54
CA THR A 23 6.83 -18.04 10.90
C THR A 23 7.40 -17.16 12.01
N GLN A 24 8.48 -16.42 11.73
CA GLN A 24 9.14 -15.55 12.71
C GLN A 24 8.51 -14.15 12.77
N ARG A 25 7.70 -13.77 11.76
CA ARG A 25 7.02 -12.47 11.66
C ARG A 25 7.98 -11.29 11.79
N THR A 26 9.15 -11.44 11.20
CA THR A 26 10.20 -10.41 11.20
C THR A 26 10.08 -9.48 10.00
N ALA A 27 9.26 -9.82 9.02
CA ALA A 27 9.06 -8.98 7.85
C ALA A 27 8.37 -7.66 8.21
N THR A 28 8.84 -6.56 7.62
CA THR A 28 8.31 -5.21 7.89
C THR A 28 7.16 -4.81 6.97
N ASP A 29 7.02 -5.49 5.84
CA ASP A 29 5.97 -5.29 4.83
C ASP A 29 5.68 -6.59 4.06
N GLU A 30 4.63 -6.57 3.24
CA GLU A 30 4.19 -7.74 2.48
C GLU A 30 5.15 -8.11 1.34
N ALA A 31 5.84 -7.13 0.75
CA ALA A 31 6.87 -7.37 -0.25
C ALA A 31 8.02 -8.22 0.31
N GLN A 32 8.53 -7.91 1.50
CA GLN A 32 9.57 -8.70 2.14
C GLN A 32 9.11 -10.13 2.45
N MET A 33 7.86 -10.32 2.91
CA MET A 33 7.28 -11.65 3.09
C MET A 33 7.23 -12.44 1.76
N ALA A 34 6.77 -11.80 0.68
CA ALA A 34 6.66 -12.42 -0.63
C ALA A 34 8.02 -12.84 -1.19
N GLU A 35 9.04 -11.96 -1.09
CA GLU A 35 10.41 -12.28 -1.50
C GLU A 35 11.00 -13.44 -0.70
N ALA A 36 10.83 -13.45 0.62
CA ALA A 36 11.29 -14.53 1.49
C ALA A 36 10.61 -15.88 1.17
N ALA A 37 9.36 -15.83 0.71
CA ALA A 37 8.60 -17.00 0.26
C ALA A 37 8.99 -17.50 -1.16
N GLY A 38 9.91 -16.81 -1.82
CA GLY A 38 10.46 -17.16 -3.15
C GLY A 38 9.73 -16.51 -4.32
N HIS A 39 8.82 -15.56 -4.07
CA HIS A 39 8.09 -14.86 -5.12
C HIS A 39 8.88 -13.64 -5.62
N THR A 40 8.69 -13.27 -6.89
CA THR A 40 9.29 -12.06 -7.45
C THR A 40 8.41 -10.85 -7.17
N VAL A 41 9.00 -9.79 -6.62
CA VAL A 41 8.34 -8.49 -6.41
C VAL A 41 8.80 -7.49 -7.47
N THR A 42 7.87 -6.67 -7.96
CA THR A 42 8.16 -5.58 -8.89
C THR A 42 7.90 -4.25 -8.21
N VAL A 43 8.86 -3.33 -8.29
CA VAL A 43 8.72 -1.97 -7.76
C VAL A 43 8.10 -1.05 -8.80
N VAL A 44 7.05 -0.33 -8.40
CA VAL A 44 6.43 0.73 -9.20
C VAL A 44 6.79 2.07 -8.57
N ARG A 45 7.09 3.07 -9.41
CA ARG A 45 7.47 4.41 -8.92
C ARG A 45 6.25 5.07 -8.25
N GLY A 46 6.33 5.23 -6.92
CA GLY A 46 5.37 5.97 -6.11
C GLY A 46 5.63 7.47 -6.07
N SER A 47 4.71 8.20 -5.43
CA SER A 47 4.89 9.62 -5.11
C SER A 47 5.51 9.76 -3.72
N PRO A 48 6.55 10.59 -3.54
CA PRO A 48 7.06 10.93 -2.21
C PRO A 48 6.00 11.60 -1.31
N MET A 49 4.92 12.13 -1.89
CA MET A 49 3.81 12.72 -1.14
C MET A 49 2.93 11.67 -0.45
N ASN A 50 3.08 10.39 -0.81
CA ASN A 50 2.42 9.27 -0.15
C ASN A 50 3.19 8.84 1.10
N LEU A 51 3.32 9.78 2.05
CA LEU A 51 4.13 9.59 3.24
C LEU A 51 3.36 8.80 4.32
N LYS A 52 4.09 7.99 5.07
CA LYS A 52 3.61 7.37 6.30
C LYS A 52 3.74 8.39 7.44
N ILE A 53 2.64 8.70 8.12
CA ILE A 53 2.67 9.57 9.29
C ILE A 53 3.18 8.75 10.49
N THR A 54 4.36 9.07 10.98
CA THR A 54 5.05 8.38 12.07
C THR A 54 5.45 9.30 13.22
N SER A 55 5.54 10.61 12.96
CA SER A 55 5.90 11.66 13.91
C SER A 55 4.84 12.77 13.97
N LYS A 56 4.97 13.68 14.94
CA LYS A 56 4.09 14.87 15.01
C LYS A 56 4.42 15.88 13.92
N GLU A 57 5.66 15.89 13.47
CA GLU A 57 6.16 16.76 12.41
C GLU A 57 5.56 16.35 11.06
N ASP A 58 5.37 15.05 10.83
CA ASP A 58 4.75 14.49 9.62
C ASP A 58 3.32 15.02 9.42
N LEU A 59 2.58 15.31 10.50
CA LEU A 59 1.23 15.88 10.41
C LEU A 59 1.24 17.25 9.74
N ARG A 60 2.19 18.11 10.10
CA ARG A 60 2.30 19.45 9.50
C ARG A 60 2.63 19.36 8.01
N LEU A 61 3.48 18.40 7.64
CA LEU A 61 3.82 18.14 6.25
C LEU A 61 2.61 17.59 5.47
N ALA A 62 1.90 16.61 6.03
CA ALA A 62 0.69 16.04 5.44
C ALA A 62 -0.38 17.11 5.20
N GLU A 63 -0.57 18.05 6.13
CA GLU A 63 -1.49 19.18 5.96
C GLU A 63 -1.12 20.07 4.76
N GLN A 64 0.16 20.32 4.51
CA GLN A 64 0.57 21.09 3.32
C GLN A 64 0.39 20.28 2.04
N ILE A 65 0.70 18.98 2.07
CA ILE A 65 0.51 18.07 0.95
C ILE A 65 -0.95 18.03 0.51
N LEU A 66 -1.90 17.93 1.44
CA LEU A 66 -3.33 17.90 1.13
C LEU A 66 -3.83 19.17 0.41
N LYS A 67 -3.17 20.32 0.58
CA LYS A 67 -3.55 21.57 -0.11
C LYS A 67 -3.17 21.58 -1.58
N VAL A 68 -2.12 20.85 -1.95
CA VAL A 68 -1.57 20.81 -3.32
C VAL A 68 -1.96 19.55 -4.07
N LEU A 69 -2.40 18.50 -3.37
CA LEU A 69 -2.89 17.29 -4.02
C LEU A 69 -4.14 17.60 -4.87
N PRO A 70 -4.24 17.01 -6.07
CA PRO A 70 -5.41 17.17 -6.90
C PRO A 70 -6.63 16.61 -6.16
N LYS A 71 -7.68 17.42 -6.05
CA LYS A 71 -8.94 16.96 -5.43
C LYS A 71 -9.54 15.89 -6.33
N PRO A 72 -9.78 14.66 -5.83
CA PRO A 72 -10.44 13.65 -6.63
C PRO A 72 -11.84 14.16 -7.01
N SER A 73 -12.15 14.18 -8.30
CA SER A 73 -13.53 14.42 -8.75
C SER A 73 -14.34 13.15 -8.45
N LEU A 74 -15.06 13.14 -7.33
CA LEU A 74 -16.03 12.10 -7.00
C LEU A 74 -17.28 12.27 -7.87
N ASN A 75 -17.15 12.08 -9.19
CA ASN A 75 -18.27 12.13 -10.13
C ASN A 75 -19.13 10.86 -10.12
N ASN A 76 -18.86 9.92 -9.21
CA ASN A 76 -19.75 8.82 -8.91
C ASN A 76 -19.70 8.55 -7.42
N HIS A 77 -20.86 8.29 -6.82
CA HIS A 77 -21.00 7.75 -5.47
C HIS A 77 -20.47 6.30 -5.43
N ALA A 78 -19.17 6.12 -5.70
CA ALA A 78 -18.50 4.84 -5.54
C ALA A 78 -18.06 4.74 -4.08
N HIS A 79 -19.02 4.44 -3.19
CA HIS A 79 -18.66 3.88 -1.91
C HIS A 79 -17.94 2.56 -2.20
N PRO A 80 -16.73 2.29 -1.65
CA PRO A 80 -15.93 1.12 -2.00
C PRO A 80 -16.62 -0.21 -1.67
N PHE A 81 -17.73 -0.17 -0.92
CA PHE A 81 -18.60 -1.31 -0.62
C PHE A 81 -20.05 -1.14 -1.10
N SER A 82 -20.39 -0.14 -1.93
CA SER A 82 -21.73 -0.05 -2.53
C SER A 82 -21.83 -1.02 -3.70
N GLY A 83 -21.99 -2.30 -3.38
CA GLY A 83 -22.78 -3.30 -4.11
C GLY A 83 -22.55 -3.54 -5.61
N SER A 84 -21.57 -2.92 -6.26
CA SER A 84 -21.16 -3.31 -7.60
C SER A 84 -19.96 -4.24 -7.44
N ASP A 85 -20.12 -5.50 -7.88
CA ASP A 85 -19.07 -6.50 -8.04
C ASP A 85 -17.99 -5.98 -9.02
N ILE A 86 -17.15 -5.05 -8.59
CA ILE A 86 -15.99 -4.56 -9.37
C ILE A 86 -14.77 -5.50 -9.26
N TRP A 87 -14.84 -6.55 -8.43
CA TRP A 87 -13.71 -7.42 -8.09
C TRP A 87 -14.05 -8.92 -8.10
N ARG A 88 -15.01 -9.36 -8.91
CA ARG A 88 -15.23 -10.78 -9.21
C ARG A 88 -14.74 -11.13 -10.61
#